data_AF-A0A8H6UIN2-F1
#
_entry.id   AF-A0A8H6UIN2-F1
#
_cell.length_a   1.000
_cell.length_b   1.000
_cell.length_c   1.000
_cell.angle_alpha   90.00
_cell.angle_beta   90.00
_cell.angle_gamma   90.00
#
_symmetry.space_group_name_H-M   'P 1'
#
loop_
_entity.id
_entity.type
_entity.pdbx_description
1 polymer ?
#
loop_
_entity_poly.entity_id
_entity_poly.type
_entity_poly.pdbx_seq_one_letter_code
_entity_poly.pdbx_strand_id
1 'polypeptide(L)'
;MATSDTPSTPSIFHTLINGSHILHHHGVLDAYGHLSVRHPEKTNTFLMPRNMAPALMSSRADIVEYWVEDASPVDPNSPPGYVERFIHSEIYKRYPEIHSVIHSHSPALLPFTITGVELRPCVHMGGFLGNRVPKFDIAEFYSKEDVRDLLIRNQRLGESLSACFSEGSGNSCHSVVLMRGHGFTVIGGGIEECVFRAIYTAENARVQTASLTLQLAAGTAPLKDGETLYYLQDSELRAATQMTRCHIHLGQLVDKKRDVGKDSVNGVDILVYLIEGSIFDGRVTDKIMHVKKILSPIDTTQCNYIRCLGLNYTDHANEANLSLPKVPILFTKPRSALADPYPATINIPKCAQDDTSDYESELCVVIGKTGRDIPEAKALDYVLGYTASNDVSARALQMATAQWSFSKGLDGSCPIGPVLVSPSVITDPQTLRIRGIHNGTVVQDGHTKDMVFSIKKQISYLSQGTTLEAGTILLTGTPAGIGYFRNPRVVLRDGDEFLVEIEGIGSLVNKVRYE
;
A
#
# COMPACT_ATOMS: atom_id res chain seq x y z
N MET A 1 14.73 -0.11 36.86
CA MET A 1 13.76 0.62 36.03
C MET A 1 14.54 1.26 34.89
N ALA A 2 14.72 0.53 33.80
CA ALA A 2 15.23 1.08 32.54
C ALA A 2 14.00 1.19 31.63
N THR A 3 13.64 2.42 31.27
CA THR A 3 12.58 2.71 30.31
C THR A 3 13.00 2.13 28.96
N SER A 4 12.22 1.17 28.47
CA SER A 4 12.33 0.69 27.10
C SER A 4 11.85 1.81 26.18
N ASP A 5 12.78 2.64 25.71
CA ASP A 5 12.54 3.51 24.56
C ASP A 5 12.41 2.62 23.32
N THR A 6 11.20 2.09 23.11
CA THR A 6 10.78 1.56 21.82
C THR A 6 10.84 2.73 20.83
N PRO A 7 11.63 2.65 19.74
CA PRO A 7 11.63 3.70 18.73
C PRO A 7 10.22 3.80 18.14
N SER A 8 9.51 4.91 18.42
CA SER A 8 8.28 5.24 17.71
C SER A 8 8.60 5.36 16.23
N THR A 9 7.82 4.74 15.34
CA THR A 9 7.99 4.95 13.90
C THR A 9 8.01 6.45 13.59
N PRO A 10 8.97 6.92 12.78
CA PRO A 10 9.03 8.31 12.39
C PRO A 10 7.68 8.74 11.77
N SER A 11 7.05 9.74 12.37
CA SER A 11 5.94 10.44 11.73
C SER A 11 6.31 10.81 10.30
N ILE A 12 5.35 10.82 9.36
CA ILE A 12 5.60 11.20 7.96
C ILE A 12 6.34 12.55 7.84
N PHE A 13 6.10 13.46 8.79
CA PHE A 13 6.81 14.74 8.89
C PHE A 13 8.31 14.55 9.19
N HIS A 14 8.65 13.66 10.11
CA HIS A 14 10.03 13.34 10.44
C HIS A 14 10.73 12.64 9.28
N THR A 15 10.04 11.74 8.58
CA THR A 15 10.56 11.11 7.34
C THR A 15 10.80 12.14 6.24
N LEU A 16 9.90 13.11 6.08
CA LEU A 16 10.07 14.21 5.13
C LEU A 16 11.30 15.08 5.47
N ILE A 17 11.48 15.42 6.76
CA ILE A 17 12.65 16.15 7.26
C ILE A 17 13.94 15.39 7.00
N ASN A 18 13.99 14.11 7.39
CA ASN A 18 15.18 13.30 7.18
C ASN A 18 15.49 13.11 5.69
N GLY A 19 14.48 12.92 4.85
CA GLY A 19 14.64 12.85 3.39
C GLY A 19 15.28 14.12 2.83
N SER A 20 14.77 15.29 3.21
CA SER A 20 15.34 16.60 2.83
C SER A 20 16.79 16.76 3.26
N HIS A 21 17.13 16.38 4.50
CA HIS A 21 18.49 16.43 5.02
C HIS A 21 19.45 15.48 4.30
N ILE A 22 19.01 14.24 4.05
CA ILE A 22 19.81 13.24 3.32
C ILE A 22 20.10 13.74 1.91
N LEU A 23 19.09 14.26 1.20
CA LEU A 23 19.28 14.78 -0.15
C LEU A 23 20.22 16.00 -0.19
N HIS A 24 20.13 16.89 0.80
CA HIS A 24 21.06 17.99 0.94
C HIS A 24 22.49 17.50 1.21
N HIS A 25 22.66 16.54 2.13
CA HIS A 25 23.95 15.95 2.46
C HIS A 25 24.65 15.33 1.23
N HIS A 26 23.89 14.69 0.35
CA HIS A 26 24.39 14.12 -0.91
C HIS A 26 24.55 15.14 -2.05
N GLY A 27 24.35 16.43 -1.78
CA GLY A 27 24.45 17.50 -2.78
C GLY A 27 23.42 17.36 -3.92
N VAL A 28 22.28 16.72 -3.64
CA VAL A 28 21.17 16.59 -4.58
C VAL A 28 20.23 17.77 -4.46
N LEU A 29 19.90 18.21 -3.24
CA LEU A 29 19.15 19.45 -3.05
C LEU A 29 20.06 20.60 -2.65
N ASP A 30 19.95 21.70 -3.40
CA ASP A 30 20.51 22.99 -3.07
C ASP A 30 19.55 23.78 -2.15
N ALA A 31 19.70 25.10 -2.07
CA ALA A 31 18.84 25.95 -1.23
C ALA A 31 17.38 26.05 -1.74
N TYR A 32 17.11 25.68 -3.00
CA TYR A 32 15.80 25.86 -3.64
C TYR A 32 15.13 24.55 -4.03
N GLY A 33 15.88 23.46 -4.15
CA GLY A 33 15.36 22.13 -4.38
C GLY A 33 14.52 21.66 -3.18
N HIS A 34 13.52 20.82 -3.44
CA HIS A 34 12.54 20.45 -2.43
C HIS A 34 11.92 19.06 -2.69
N LEU A 35 11.55 18.42 -1.59
CA LEU A 35 10.91 17.11 -1.51
C LEU A 35 9.48 17.29 -0.99
N SER A 36 8.51 16.63 -1.60
CA SER A 36 7.14 16.56 -1.10
C SER A 36 6.68 15.12 -0.91
N VAL A 37 5.57 14.96 -0.17
CA VAL A 37 4.92 13.67 0.04
C VAL A 37 3.40 13.85 0.04
N ARG A 38 2.66 12.97 -0.63
CA ARG A 38 1.19 12.91 -0.52
C ARG A 38 0.80 12.64 0.93
N HIS A 39 -0.22 13.34 1.43
CA HIS A 39 -0.64 13.12 2.81
C HIS A 39 -1.22 11.69 2.96
N PRO A 40 -0.70 10.87 3.89
CA PRO A 40 -1.04 9.44 3.97
C PRO A 40 -2.51 9.19 4.31
N GLU A 41 -3.15 10.14 5.00
CA GLU A 41 -4.56 10.04 5.40
C GLU A 41 -5.51 10.94 4.60
N LYS A 42 -4.99 11.89 3.83
CA LYS A 42 -5.78 12.89 3.09
C LYS A 42 -5.24 12.92 1.67
N THR A 43 -5.60 11.93 0.87
CA THR A 43 -4.95 11.69 -0.44
C THR A 43 -5.13 12.84 -1.44
N ASN A 44 -6.10 13.73 -1.19
CA ASN A 44 -6.34 14.97 -1.91
C ASN A 44 -5.43 16.15 -1.47
N THR A 45 -4.55 15.96 -0.49
CA THR A 45 -3.53 16.94 -0.08
C THR A 45 -2.12 16.34 -0.13
N PHE A 46 -1.12 17.22 -0.14
CA PHE A 46 0.29 16.87 -0.04
C PHE A 46 1.05 17.84 0.88
N LEU A 47 2.15 17.35 1.43
CA LEU A 47 3.01 18.04 2.38
C LEU A 47 4.32 18.42 1.69
N MET A 48 4.75 19.66 1.84
CA MET A 48 5.98 20.18 1.27
C MET A 48 6.58 21.27 2.17
N PRO A 49 7.91 21.46 2.23
CA PRO A 49 8.49 22.61 2.91
C PRO A 49 7.90 23.94 2.45
N ARG A 50 7.82 24.90 3.38
CA ARG A 50 7.74 26.32 3.03
C ARG A 50 9.00 26.74 2.26
N ASN A 51 9.01 27.93 1.67
CA ASN A 51 10.18 28.42 0.92
C ASN A 51 11.40 28.63 1.85
N MET A 52 12.23 27.60 2.02
CA MET A 52 13.41 27.59 2.89
C MET A 52 14.39 26.47 2.51
N ALA A 53 15.68 26.64 2.79
CA ALA A 53 16.67 25.64 2.45
C ALA A 53 16.38 24.28 3.15
N PRO A 54 16.48 23.14 2.44
CA PRO A 54 16.23 21.80 2.99
C PRO A 54 17.02 21.47 4.25
N ALA A 55 18.26 21.99 4.36
CA ALA A 55 19.14 21.82 5.51
C ALA A 55 18.64 22.46 6.82
N LEU A 56 17.70 23.40 6.73
CA LEU A 56 17.18 24.15 7.88
C LEU A 56 15.84 23.60 8.37
N MET A 57 15.27 22.61 7.68
CA MET A 57 13.95 22.08 7.99
C MET A 57 14.03 21.28 9.29
N SER A 58 13.31 21.68 10.33
CA SER A 58 13.53 21.10 11.67
C SER A 58 12.25 20.70 12.38
N SER A 59 11.10 21.18 11.93
CA SER A 59 9.84 20.98 12.65
C SER A 59 8.63 20.94 11.71
N ARG A 60 7.46 20.59 12.28
CA ARG A 60 6.17 20.64 11.56
C ARG A 60 5.83 22.04 11.05
N ALA A 61 6.30 23.09 11.72
CA ALA A 61 6.03 24.49 11.34
C ALA A 61 6.72 24.89 10.03
N ASP A 62 7.72 24.12 9.60
CA ASP A 62 8.43 24.32 8.33
C ASP A 62 7.72 23.68 7.13
N ILE A 63 6.62 22.96 7.37
CA ILE A 63 5.90 22.19 6.36
C ILE A 63 4.54 22.83 6.10
N VAL A 64 4.19 23.01 4.83
CA VAL A 64 2.89 23.50 4.39
C VAL A 64 2.13 22.34 3.75
N GLU A 65 0.81 22.30 4.00
CA GLU A 65 -0.11 21.36 3.36
C GLU A 65 -0.80 22.06 2.19
N TYR A 66 -0.83 21.42 1.03
CA TYR A 66 -1.40 21.94 -0.21
C TYR A 66 -2.47 21.00 -0.77
N TRP A 67 -3.48 21.55 -1.44
CA TRP A 67 -4.42 20.75 -2.21
C TRP A 67 -3.75 20.19 -3.48
N VAL A 68 -4.00 18.91 -3.78
CA VAL A 68 -3.54 18.27 -5.02
C VAL A 68 -4.24 18.88 -6.25
N GLU A 69 -5.48 19.35 -6.08
CA GLU A 69 -6.29 19.90 -7.17
C GLU A 69 -5.65 21.12 -7.83
N ASP A 70 -5.13 22.07 -7.04
CA ASP A 70 -4.69 23.37 -7.55
C ASP A 70 -3.38 23.91 -6.94
N ALA A 71 -2.74 23.14 -6.06
CA ALA A 71 -1.58 23.54 -5.28
C ALA A 71 -1.81 24.78 -4.40
N SER A 72 -3.05 25.15 -4.09
CA SER A 72 -3.33 26.20 -3.10
C SER A 72 -3.03 25.66 -1.69
N PRO A 73 -2.51 26.50 -0.78
CA PRO A 73 -2.27 26.07 0.60
C PRO A 73 -3.62 25.78 1.28
N VAL A 74 -3.68 24.68 2.03
CA VAL A 74 -4.89 24.29 2.76
C VAL A 74 -5.24 25.32 3.85
N ASP A 75 -4.23 25.83 4.55
CA ASP A 75 -4.37 27.00 5.42
C ASP A 75 -3.94 28.27 4.66
N PRO A 76 -4.86 29.21 4.37
CA PRO A 76 -4.56 30.47 3.68
C PRO A 76 -3.51 31.34 4.39
N ASN A 77 -3.30 31.15 5.69
CA ASN A 77 -2.32 31.89 6.49
C ASN A 77 -0.93 31.21 6.52
N SER A 78 -0.76 30.11 5.80
CA SER A 78 0.51 29.41 5.73
C SER A 78 1.65 30.33 5.24
N PRO A 79 2.89 30.12 5.72
CA PRO A 79 4.04 30.82 5.17
C PRO A 79 4.16 30.64 3.64
N PRO A 80 4.80 31.57 2.93
CA PRO A 80 5.01 31.45 1.49
C PRO A 80 5.69 30.12 1.12
N GLY A 81 5.07 29.41 0.18
CA GLY A 81 5.61 28.18 -0.40
C GLY A 81 6.54 28.42 -1.57
N TYR A 82 7.13 27.34 -2.09
CA TYR A 82 7.78 27.38 -3.39
C TYR A 82 6.79 27.74 -4.49
N VAL A 83 7.24 28.57 -5.42
CA VAL A 83 6.49 28.91 -6.63
C VAL A 83 6.18 27.65 -7.44
N GLU A 84 7.11 26.70 -7.46
CA GLU A 84 7.09 25.50 -8.30
C GLU A 84 6.31 24.31 -7.70
N ARG A 85 5.50 24.56 -6.67
CA ARG A 85 4.58 23.58 -6.08
C ARG A 85 3.67 22.90 -7.11
N PHE A 86 3.43 23.53 -8.27
CA PHE A 86 2.66 22.97 -9.38
C PHE A 86 3.32 21.75 -10.03
N ILE A 87 4.64 21.59 -9.92
CA ILE A 87 5.32 20.34 -10.31
C ILE A 87 4.72 19.17 -9.53
N HIS A 88 4.57 19.34 -8.22
CA HIS A 88 4.15 18.30 -7.30
C HIS A 88 2.64 18.02 -7.43
N SER A 89 1.80 19.06 -7.44
CA SER A 89 0.35 18.90 -7.53
C SER A 89 -0.07 18.18 -8.81
N GLU A 90 0.48 18.55 -9.96
CA GLU A 90 0.08 17.97 -11.24
C GLU A 90 0.59 16.53 -11.42
N ILE A 91 1.76 16.20 -10.86
CA ILE A 91 2.23 14.81 -10.78
C ILE A 91 1.30 13.98 -9.89
N TYR A 92 0.96 14.47 -8.68
CA TYR A 92 0.03 13.77 -7.79
C TYR A 92 -1.38 13.65 -8.37
N LYS A 93 -1.84 14.65 -9.12
CA LYS A 93 -3.14 14.62 -9.78
C LYS A 93 -3.17 13.56 -10.89
N ARG A 94 -2.10 13.47 -11.68
CA ARG A 94 -2.01 12.54 -12.80
C ARG A 94 -1.75 11.09 -12.36
N TYR A 95 -0.97 10.89 -11.30
CA TYR A 95 -0.52 9.57 -10.86
C TYR A 95 -0.91 9.31 -9.39
N PRO A 96 -2.09 8.69 -9.14
CA PRO A 96 -2.55 8.36 -7.79
C PRO A 96 -1.60 7.43 -7.03
N GLU A 97 -0.85 6.58 -7.73
CA GLU A 97 0.12 5.64 -7.16
C GLU A 97 1.41 6.31 -6.66
N ILE A 98 1.67 7.55 -7.08
CA ILE A 98 2.85 8.31 -6.67
C ILE A 98 2.57 9.05 -5.36
N HIS A 99 3.47 8.84 -4.40
CA HIS A 99 3.35 9.34 -3.04
C HIS A 99 4.48 10.29 -2.66
N SER A 100 5.54 10.41 -3.45
CA SER A 100 6.60 11.39 -3.20
C SER A 100 7.20 11.92 -4.49
N VAL A 101 7.55 13.22 -4.48
CA VAL A 101 8.11 13.94 -5.63
C VAL A 101 9.28 14.80 -5.15
N ILE A 102 10.38 14.79 -5.90
CA ILE A 102 11.55 15.65 -5.68
C ILE A 102 11.75 16.53 -6.89
N HIS A 103 11.99 17.82 -6.65
CA HIS A 103 12.52 18.76 -7.63
C HIS A 103 13.91 19.22 -7.21
N SER A 104 14.88 19.14 -8.13
CA SER A 104 16.30 19.39 -7.83
C SER A 104 17.01 20.12 -8.97
N HIS A 105 17.96 20.97 -8.58
CA HIS A 105 18.85 21.71 -9.48
C HIS A 105 20.28 21.16 -9.48
N SER A 106 20.46 19.86 -9.19
CA SER A 106 21.79 19.26 -9.03
C SER A 106 22.71 19.56 -10.22
N PRO A 107 23.90 20.20 -10.00
CA PRO A 107 24.83 20.53 -11.07
C PRO A 107 25.33 19.31 -11.87
N ALA A 108 25.25 18.11 -11.28
CA ALA A 108 25.61 16.86 -11.96
C ALA A 108 24.70 16.56 -13.16
N LEU A 109 23.45 17.02 -13.13
CA LEU A 109 22.46 16.74 -14.18
C LEU A 109 22.35 17.84 -15.23
N LEU A 110 22.65 19.08 -14.88
CA LEU A 110 22.52 20.23 -15.79
C LEU A 110 23.17 19.99 -17.18
N PRO A 111 24.38 19.41 -17.31
CA PRO A 111 24.96 19.13 -18.63
C PRO A 111 24.08 18.23 -19.51
N PHE A 112 23.41 17.24 -18.93
CA PHE A 112 22.52 16.34 -19.68
C PHE A 112 21.23 17.02 -20.12
N THR A 113 20.83 18.11 -19.47
CA THR A 113 19.59 18.84 -19.82
C THR A 113 19.78 19.82 -20.98
N ILE A 114 21.02 20.25 -21.25
CA ILE A 114 21.35 21.26 -22.28
C ILE A 114 22.24 20.76 -23.41
N THR A 115 22.58 19.46 -23.43
CA THR A 115 23.38 18.83 -24.49
C THR A 115 22.60 17.73 -25.21
N GLY A 116 23.11 17.30 -26.36
CA GLY A 116 22.61 16.13 -27.09
C GLY A 116 22.97 14.78 -26.44
N VAL A 117 23.75 14.78 -25.34
CA VAL A 117 24.09 13.55 -24.62
C VAL A 117 22.87 13.08 -23.83
N GLU A 118 22.49 11.82 -24.00
CA GLU A 118 21.43 11.20 -23.21
C GLU A 118 21.99 10.68 -21.88
N LEU A 119 21.25 10.89 -20.79
CA LEU A 119 21.53 10.26 -19.52
C LEU A 119 21.07 8.80 -19.62
N ARG A 120 22.03 7.85 -19.51
CA ARG A 120 21.78 6.41 -19.60
C ARG A 120 22.37 5.72 -18.36
N PRO A 121 21.75 4.66 -17.85
CA PRO A 121 22.26 3.94 -16.70
C PRO A 121 23.57 3.23 -17.04
N CYS A 122 24.64 3.60 -16.35
CA CYS A 122 25.98 3.01 -16.47
C CYS A 122 26.46 2.38 -15.15
N VAL A 123 25.69 2.51 -14.06
CA VAL A 123 25.92 1.85 -12.79
C VAL A 123 24.71 1.01 -12.38
N HIS A 124 24.94 -0.14 -11.75
CA HIS A 124 23.87 -1.06 -11.32
C HIS A 124 22.78 -0.39 -10.48
N MET A 125 23.10 0.62 -9.68
CA MET A 125 22.11 1.36 -8.87
C MET A 125 21.20 2.28 -9.69
N GLY A 126 21.55 2.56 -10.95
CA GLY A 126 20.79 3.42 -11.86
C GLY A 126 19.72 2.70 -12.68
N GLY A 127 19.47 1.41 -12.46
CA GLY A 127 18.54 0.62 -13.31
C GLY A 127 17.15 1.24 -13.48
N PHE A 128 16.62 1.88 -12.43
CA PHE A 128 15.30 2.53 -12.45
C PHE A 128 15.18 3.70 -13.45
N LEU A 129 16.30 4.21 -13.98
CA LEU A 129 16.31 5.26 -15.02
C LEU A 129 15.71 4.77 -16.33
N GLY A 130 15.62 3.46 -16.54
CA GLY A 130 15.16 2.88 -17.79
C GLY A 130 16.17 3.07 -18.92
N ASN A 131 15.77 2.68 -20.13
CA ASN A 131 16.63 2.80 -21.31
C ASN A 131 16.86 4.25 -21.74
N ARG A 132 15.98 5.16 -21.31
CA ARG A 132 16.03 6.58 -21.65
C ARG A 132 15.42 7.41 -20.52
N VAL A 133 16.08 8.52 -20.19
CA VAL A 133 15.52 9.55 -19.33
C VAL A 133 14.94 10.69 -20.19
N PRO A 134 13.63 10.94 -20.12
CA PRO A 134 12.98 12.00 -20.90
C PRO A 134 13.50 13.40 -20.52
N LYS A 135 13.46 14.31 -21.51
CA LYS A 135 13.81 15.73 -21.36
C LYS A 135 12.58 16.59 -21.63
N PHE A 136 12.22 17.44 -20.68
CA PHE A 136 11.18 18.44 -20.79
C PHE A 136 11.80 19.78 -21.18
N ASP A 137 11.38 20.33 -22.31
CA ASP A 137 11.68 21.70 -22.71
C ASP A 137 10.47 22.60 -22.49
N ILE A 138 10.51 23.36 -21.40
CA ILE A 138 9.46 24.33 -21.04
C ILE A 138 9.19 25.36 -22.15
N ALA A 139 10.17 25.64 -23.02
CA ALA A 139 10.02 26.63 -24.09
C ALA A 139 8.94 26.25 -25.11
N GLU A 140 8.68 24.96 -25.29
CA GLU A 140 7.63 24.44 -26.18
C GLU A 140 6.22 24.71 -25.64
N PHE A 141 6.11 25.01 -24.35
CA PHE A 141 4.84 25.13 -23.64
C PHE A 141 4.54 26.55 -23.15
N TYR A 142 5.39 27.54 -23.40
CA TYR A 142 5.09 28.92 -22.99
C TYR A 142 3.92 29.52 -23.78
N SER A 143 3.01 30.18 -23.07
CA SER A 143 2.05 31.12 -23.66
C SER A 143 2.65 32.54 -23.73
N LYS A 144 1.89 33.51 -24.24
CA LYS A 144 2.35 34.91 -24.32
C LYS A 144 2.44 35.58 -22.95
N GLU A 145 1.67 35.09 -22.00
CA GLU A 145 1.50 35.63 -20.65
C GLU A 145 2.52 35.06 -19.65
N ASP A 146 3.21 33.98 -20.02
CA ASP A 146 4.17 33.33 -19.13
C ASP A 146 5.47 34.14 -18.98
N VAL A 147 5.97 34.19 -17.74
CA VAL A 147 7.33 34.63 -17.45
C VAL A 147 8.30 33.54 -17.91
N ARG A 148 9.24 33.90 -18.78
CA ARG A 148 10.18 32.95 -19.41
C ARG A 148 11.46 32.75 -18.59
N ASP A 149 11.29 32.37 -17.33
CA ASP A 149 12.39 32.19 -16.37
C ASP A 149 12.68 30.71 -16.02
N LEU A 150 12.14 29.78 -16.82
CA LEU A 150 12.29 28.32 -16.70
C LEU A 150 11.55 27.68 -15.52
N LEU A 151 10.86 28.46 -14.69
CA LEU A 151 10.14 27.97 -13.53
C LEU A 151 8.74 27.46 -13.90
N ILE A 152 8.29 26.41 -13.21
CA ILE A 152 6.94 25.86 -13.38
C ILE A 152 5.96 26.63 -12.49
N ARG A 153 5.46 27.75 -13.03
CA ARG A 153 4.71 28.76 -12.26
C ARG A 153 3.20 28.54 -12.18
N ASN A 154 2.65 27.59 -12.93
CA ASN A 154 1.21 27.36 -13.01
C ASN A 154 0.89 25.89 -13.33
N GLN A 155 -0.39 25.53 -13.16
CA GLN A 155 -0.88 24.17 -13.39
C GLN A 155 -0.66 23.70 -14.82
N ARG A 156 -0.85 24.55 -15.83
CA ARG A 156 -0.67 24.17 -17.24
C ARG A 156 0.77 23.72 -17.54
N LEU A 157 1.77 24.46 -17.04
CA LEU A 157 3.18 24.08 -17.20
C LEU A 157 3.51 22.81 -16.39
N GLY A 158 2.95 22.66 -15.19
CA GLY A 158 3.09 21.44 -14.37
C GLY A 158 2.43 20.22 -15.01
N GLU A 159 1.30 20.41 -15.68
CA GLU A 159 0.60 19.40 -16.45
C GLU A 159 1.45 18.96 -17.65
N SER A 160 2.07 19.90 -18.37
CA SER A 160 3.00 19.57 -19.47
C SER A 160 4.21 18.78 -18.98
N LEU A 161 4.84 19.20 -17.87
CA LEU A 161 5.98 18.48 -17.27
C LEU A 161 5.60 17.08 -16.83
N SER A 162 4.47 16.94 -16.11
CA SER A 162 4.04 15.64 -15.59
C SER A 162 3.73 14.64 -16.71
N ALA A 163 3.40 15.10 -17.93
CA ALA A 163 3.10 14.21 -19.05
C ALA A 163 4.35 13.44 -19.51
N CYS A 164 5.53 14.03 -19.32
CA CYS A 164 6.81 13.42 -19.67
C CYS A 164 7.16 12.18 -18.83
N PHE A 165 6.43 11.91 -17.74
CA PHE A 165 6.60 10.67 -16.98
C PHE A 165 5.89 9.46 -17.62
N SER A 166 5.07 9.65 -18.66
CA SER A 166 4.37 8.58 -19.38
C SER A 166 4.82 8.43 -20.84
N GLU A 167 4.82 7.20 -21.35
CA GLU A 167 5.02 6.90 -22.79
C GLU A 167 3.69 6.77 -23.56
N GLY A 168 2.59 7.27 -22.97
CA GLY A 168 1.21 7.03 -23.42
C GLY A 168 0.53 5.91 -22.64
N SER A 169 -0.77 6.08 -22.36
CA SER A 169 -1.63 5.27 -21.48
C SER A 169 -1.43 5.42 -19.96
N GLY A 170 -1.62 6.62 -19.42
CA GLY A 170 -2.07 6.88 -18.03
C GLY A 170 -1.17 6.52 -16.85
N ASN A 171 -0.29 5.52 -16.97
CA ASN A 171 0.60 5.05 -15.92
C ASN A 171 1.98 5.71 -16.03
N SER A 172 2.64 5.95 -14.89
CA SER A 172 4.02 6.42 -14.88
C SER A 172 4.98 5.34 -15.41
N CYS A 173 5.72 5.64 -16.47
CA CYS A 173 6.70 4.74 -17.10
C CYS A 173 8.13 5.15 -16.72
N HIS A 174 8.40 6.45 -16.66
CA HIS A 174 9.70 6.98 -16.26
C HIS A 174 9.68 7.36 -14.79
N SER A 175 10.83 7.19 -14.11
CA SER A 175 10.97 7.62 -12.71
C SER A 175 11.58 9.02 -12.56
N VAL A 176 12.15 9.54 -13.65
CA VAL A 176 12.93 10.79 -13.68
C VAL A 176 12.63 11.53 -14.98
N VAL A 177 12.48 12.85 -14.90
CA VAL A 177 12.41 13.76 -16.06
C VAL A 177 13.47 14.85 -15.88
N LEU A 178 14.29 15.08 -16.90
CA LEU A 178 15.22 16.19 -16.95
C LEU A 178 14.51 17.46 -17.46
N MET A 179 14.84 18.63 -16.90
CA MET A 179 14.25 19.91 -17.28
C MET A 179 15.32 20.80 -17.91
N ARG A 180 15.13 21.22 -19.17
CA ARG A 180 16.14 21.95 -19.96
C ARG A 180 16.63 23.19 -19.22
N GLY A 181 17.93 23.22 -18.89
CA GLY A 181 18.60 24.36 -18.27
C GLY A 181 18.16 24.67 -16.83
N HIS A 182 17.38 23.79 -16.20
CA HIS A 182 16.76 24.06 -14.91
C HIS A 182 17.13 22.98 -13.88
N GLY A 183 16.94 21.70 -14.18
CA GLY A 183 17.15 20.66 -13.18
C GLY A 183 16.54 19.32 -13.58
N PHE A 184 16.00 18.60 -12.60
CA PHE A 184 15.27 17.36 -12.83
C PHE A 184 14.21 17.12 -11.75
N THR A 185 13.21 16.33 -12.12
CA THR A 185 12.15 15.89 -11.23
C THR A 185 12.17 14.37 -11.11
N VAL A 186 11.94 13.86 -9.90
CA VAL A 186 11.90 12.42 -9.58
C VAL A 186 10.59 12.10 -8.91
N ILE A 187 10.03 10.92 -9.22
CA ILE A 187 8.83 10.38 -8.58
C ILE A 187 9.12 9.06 -7.88
N GLY A 188 8.37 8.74 -6.83
CA GLY A 188 8.44 7.47 -6.11
C GLY A 188 7.14 7.11 -5.38
N GLY A 189 6.98 5.83 -5.06
CA GLY A 189 5.88 5.31 -4.24
C GLY A 189 6.01 5.65 -2.75
N GLY A 190 7.10 6.32 -2.35
CA GLY A 190 7.34 6.82 -1.00
C GLY A 190 8.59 7.70 -0.95
N ILE A 191 8.83 8.35 0.19
CA ILE A 191 9.96 9.27 0.37
C ILE A 191 11.29 8.53 0.16
N GLU A 192 11.45 7.35 0.76
CA GLU A 192 12.71 6.60 0.74
C GLU A 192 13.09 6.18 -0.69
N GLU A 193 12.10 5.70 -1.46
CA GLU A 193 12.31 5.35 -2.87
C GLU A 193 12.65 6.60 -3.71
N CYS A 194 11.94 7.71 -3.50
CA CYS A 194 12.18 8.94 -4.24
C CYS A 194 13.59 9.51 -3.91
N VAL A 195 13.97 9.52 -2.64
CA VAL A 195 15.31 9.93 -2.16
C VAL A 195 16.41 9.06 -2.78
N PHE A 196 16.23 7.74 -2.74
CA PHE A 196 17.12 6.77 -3.39
C PHE A 196 17.30 7.09 -4.88
N ARG A 197 16.20 7.22 -5.62
CA ARG A 197 16.22 7.49 -7.05
C ARG A 197 16.92 8.81 -7.36
N ALA A 198 16.68 9.87 -6.58
CA ALA A 198 17.32 11.16 -6.80
C ALA A 198 18.84 11.12 -6.59
N ILE A 199 19.32 10.46 -5.52
CA ILE A 199 20.75 10.31 -5.24
C ILE A 199 21.44 9.54 -6.36
N TYR A 200 20.90 8.38 -6.73
CA TYR A 200 21.55 7.53 -7.73
C TYR A 200 21.38 8.04 -9.16
N THR A 201 20.40 8.91 -9.42
CA THR A 201 20.34 9.68 -10.67
C THR A 201 21.54 10.63 -10.76
N ALA A 202 21.80 11.40 -9.70
CA ALA A 202 22.95 12.30 -9.65
C ALA A 202 24.28 11.55 -9.70
N GLU A 203 24.38 10.41 -9.02
CA GLU A 203 25.61 9.62 -9.04
C GLU A 203 25.87 8.98 -10.41
N ASN A 204 24.85 8.41 -11.05
CA ASN A 204 24.97 7.91 -12.41
C ASN A 204 25.42 9.00 -13.39
N ALA A 205 24.86 10.22 -13.25
CA ALA A 205 25.25 11.36 -14.08
C ALA A 205 26.72 11.78 -13.87
N ARG A 206 27.20 11.77 -12.62
CA ARG A 206 28.62 12.04 -12.30
C ARG A 206 29.52 10.99 -12.93
N VAL A 207 29.20 9.71 -12.77
CA VAL A 207 29.97 8.60 -13.34
C VAL A 207 29.98 8.68 -14.87
N GLN A 208 28.83 8.91 -15.50
CA GLN A 208 28.75 9.04 -16.95
C GLN A 208 29.58 10.23 -17.45
N THR A 209 29.49 11.39 -16.79
CA THR A 209 30.27 12.59 -17.15
C THR A 209 31.77 12.36 -17.00
N ALA A 210 32.21 11.79 -15.88
CA ALA A 210 33.61 11.46 -15.63
C ALA A 210 34.13 10.45 -16.66
N SER A 211 33.32 9.45 -17.02
CA SER A 211 33.70 8.42 -17.98
C SER A 211 33.83 8.99 -19.41
N LEU A 212 32.91 9.86 -19.83
CA LEU A 212 33.03 10.58 -21.11
C LEU A 212 34.29 11.47 -21.13
N THR A 213 34.60 12.13 -20.02
CA THR A 213 35.81 12.97 -19.90
C THR A 213 37.09 12.14 -19.97
N LEU A 214 37.14 11.00 -19.27
CA LEU A 214 38.27 10.07 -19.31
C LEU A 214 38.49 9.52 -20.72
N GLN A 215 37.43 9.16 -21.43
CA GLN A 215 37.51 8.67 -22.79
C GLN A 215 38.12 9.73 -23.73
N LEU A 216 37.63 10.98 -23.65
CA LEU A 216 38.17 12.09 -24.43
C LEU A 216 39.65 12.35 -24.12
N ALA A 217 40.04 12.28 -22.84
CA ALA A 217 41.41 12.52 -22.41
C ALA A 217 42.38 11.38 -22.81
N ALA A 218 41.93 10.12 -22.74
CA ALA A 218 42.77 8.96 -23.03
C ALA A 218 42.98 8.70 -24.53
N GLY A 219 42.19 9.35 -25.41
CA GLY A 219 42.26 9.15 -26.86
C GLY A 219 41.95 7.71 -27.28
N THR A 220 41.28 6.94 -26.41
CA THR A 220 40.98 5.52 -26.64
C THR A 220 39.93 5.37 -27.72
N ALA A 221 40.11 4.37 -28.59
CA ALA A 221 39.10 3.97 -29.57
C ALA A 221 37.75 3.68 -28.89
N PRO A 222 36.61 3.83 -29.60
CA PRO A 222 35.31 3.39 -29.10
C PRO A 222 35.37 1.93 -28.63
N LEU A 223 34.42 1.56 -27.76
CA LEU A 223 34.24 0.17 -27.37
C LEU A 223 33.87 -0.68 -28.59
N LYS A 224 33.89 -2.01 -28.44
CA LYS A 224 33.26 -2.89 -29.43
C LYS A 224 31.84 -2.40 -29.67
N ASP A 225 31.48 -2.26 -30.95
CA ASP A 225 30.18 -1.76 -31.44
C ASP A 225 30.03 -0.23 -31.55
N GLY A 226 31.11 0.54 -31.39
CA GLY A 226 31.12 1.98 -31.65
C GLY A 226 30.50 2.83 -30.53
N GLU A 227 30.01 2.20 -29.45
CA GLU A 227 29.61 2.90 -28.24
C GLU A 227 30.83 3.52 -27.53
N THR A 228 30.58 4.67 -26.92
CA THR A 228 31.59 5.42 -26.16
C THR A 228 31.76 4.91 -24.74
N LEU A 229 30.73 4.30 -24.16
CA LEU A 229 30.67 3.78 -22.79
C LEU A 229 29.88 2.48 -22.74
N TYR A 230 30.18 1.62 -21.77
CA TYR A 230 29.30 0.49 -21.44
C TYR A 230 28.15 0.99 -20.58
N TYR A 231 26.94 0.85 -21.11
CA TYR A 231 25.69 1.05 -20.37
C TYR A 231 25.12 -0.30 -19.92
N LEU A 232 24.20 -0.28 -18.96
CA LEU A 232 23.46 -1.48 -18.59
C LEU A 232 22.64 -1.98 -19.79
N GLN A 233 22.75 -3.27 -20.10
CA GLN A 233 21.93 -3.94 -21.10
C GLN A 233 20.50 -4.15 -20.59
N ASP A 234 19.54 -4.41 -21.47
CA ASP A 234 18.13 -4.58 -21.10
C ASP A 234 17.89 -5.61 -19.99
N SER A 235 18.63 -6.73 -20.01
CA SER A 235 18.56 -7.76 -18.96
C SER A 235 19.10 -7.27 -17.62
N GLU A 236 20.23 -6.57 -17.64
CA GLU A 236 20.87 -5.97 -16.46
C GLU A 236 20.01 -4.85 -15.89
N LEU A 237 19.39 -4.02 -16.75
CA LEU A 237 18.49 -2.95 -16.36
C LEU A 237 17.25 -3.49 -15.64
N ARG A 238 16.63 -4.56 -16.17
CA ARG A 238 15.51 -5.22 -15.50
C ARG A 238 15.92 -5.78 -14.13
N ALA A 239 17.05 -6.48 -14.06
CA ALA A 239 17.54 -7.06 -12.80
C ALA A 239 17.91 -5.97 -11.77
N ALA A 240 18.61 -4.94 -12.20
CA ALA A 240 18.98 -3.78 -11.39
C ALA A 240 17.76 -3.03 -10.85
N THR A 241 16.74 -2.82 -11.70
CA THR A 241 15.48 -2.20 -11.28
C THR A 241 14.75 -3.06 -10.26
N GLN A 242 14.74 -4.38 -10.44
CA GLN A 242 14.12 -5.30 -9.49
C GLN A 242 14.86 -5.34 -8.15
N MET A 243 16.19 -5.29 -8.16
CA MET A 243 17.02 -5.30 -6.94
C MET A 243 16.66 -4.18 -5.98
N THR A 244 16.20 -3.02 -6.49
CA THR A 244 15.91 -1.82 -5.69
C THR A 244 14.42 -1.69 -5.32
N ARG A 245 13.56 -2.65 -5.68
CA ARG A 245 12.13 -2.64 -5.35
C ARG A 245 11.84 -3.39 -4.06
N CYS A 246 10.81 -2.95 -3.34
CA CYS A 246 10.21 -3.78 -2.29
C CYS A 246 9.59 -5.02 -2.95
N HIS A 247 9.94 -6.19 -2.42
CA HIS A 247 9.40 -7.47 -2.88
C HIS A 247 8.39 -8.00 -1.86
N ILE A 248 7.39 -8.70 -2.37
CA ILE A 248 6.46 -9.46 -1.53
C ILE A 248 7.17 -10.74 -1.11
N HIS A 249 7.20 -10.99 0.19
CA HIS A 249 7.78 -12.18 0.78
C HIS A 249 6.79 -12.83 1.73
N LEU A 250 6.88 -14.15 1.85
CA LEU A 250 6.27 -14.87 2.96
C LEU A 250 7.24 -14.87 4.13
N GLY A 251 6.73 -14.70 5.34
CA GLY A 251 7.55 -14.62 6.54
C GLY A 251 6.89 -15.30 7.73
N GLN A 252 7.67 -16.05 8.51
CA GLN A 252 7.24 -16.53 9.82
C GLN A 252 7.71 -15.55 10.89
N LEU A 253 6.80 -15.12 11.77
CA LEU A 253 7.15 -14.26 12.90
C LEU A 253 8.28 -14.86 13.74
N VAL A 254 9.30 -14.03 14.03
CA VAL A 254 10.36 -14.38 14.98
C VAL A 254 9.78 -14.49 16.40
N ASP A 255 9.00 -13.48 16.82
CA ASP A 255 8.21 -13.52 18.05
C ASP A 255 6.74 -13.79 17.76
N LYS A 256 6.33 -15.03 18.02
CA LYS A 256 4.97 -15.54 17.73
C LYS A 256 3.91 -15.07 18.73
N LYS A 257 4.29 -14.36 19.80
CA LYS A 257 3.35 -13.89 20.83
C LYS A 257 2.83 -12.47 20.57
N ARG A 258 3.39 -11.77 19.58
CA ARG A 258 3.07 -10.38 19.28
C ARG A 258 1.81 -10.26 18.45
N ASP A 259 1.03 -9.22 18.74
CA ASP A 259 -0.09 -8.80 17.90
C ASP A 259 0.45 -7.91 16.77
N VAL A 260 0.92 -8.54 15.70
CA VAL A 260 1.63 -7.81 14.63
C VAL A 260 0.74 -6.88 13.83
N GLY A 261 -0.57 -7.04 13.90
CA GLY A 261 -1.49 -6.09 13.29
C GLY A 261 -1.63 -4.79 14.07
N LYS A 262 -1.54 -4.82 15.40
CA LYS A 262 -1.38 -3.58 16.18
C LYS A 262 0.03 -3.01 16.04
N ASP A 263 1.06 -3.86 16.03
CA ASP A 263 2.44 -3.42 15.87
C ASP A 263 2.66 -2.69 14.54
N SER A 264 2.05 -3.17 13.45
CA SER A 264 2.19 -2.54 12.13
C SER A 264 1.60 -1.12 12.11
N VAL A 265 0.46 -0.91 12.78
CA VAL A 265 -0.18 0.41 12.89
C VAL A 265 0.59 1.35 13.82
N ASN A 266 1.12 0.81 14.92
CA ASN A 266 1.93 1.58 15.87
C ASN A 266 3.38 1.77 15.40
N GLY A 267 3.73 1.21 14.25
CA GLY A 267 5.05 1.31 13.66
C GLY A 267 6.15 0.70 14.54
N VAL A 268 5.82 -0.39 15.22
CA VAL A 268 6.82 -1.21 15.89
C VAL A 268 7.46 -2.10 14.85
N ASP A 269 8.79 -2.22 14.89
CA ASP A 269 9.51 -3.10 13.95
C ASP A 269 9.08 -4.56 14.11
N ILE A 270 8.81 -5.21 12.97
CA ILE A 270 8.32 -6.58 12.88
C ILE A 270 9.36 -7.41 12.13
N LEU A 271 9.94 -8.37 12.85
CA LEU A 271 10.95 -9.29 12.33
C LEU A 271 10.32 -10.63 11.93
N VAL A 272 10.66 -11.10 10.74
CA VAL A 272 10.24 -12.40 10.22
C VAL A 272 11.42 -13.20 9.72
N TYR A 273 11.36 -14.52 9.88
CA TYR A 273 12.17 -15.45 9.09
C TYR A 273 11.57 -15.59 7.71
N LEU A 274 12.36 -15.40 6.65
CA LEU A 274 11.91 -15.57 5.27
C LEU A 274 11.43 -17.01 5.04
N ILE A 275 10.28 -17.15 4.40
CA ILE A 275 9.77 -18.43 3.89
C ILE A 275 10.03 -18.47 2.39
N GLU A 276 10.71 -19.53 1.93
CA GLU A 276 10.89 -19.83 0.50
C GLU A 276 9.84 -20.84 0.04
N GLY A 277 9.22 -20.62 -1.12
CA GLY A 277 8.15 -21.46 -1.67
C GLY A 277 6.80 -20.72 -1.67
N SER A 278 5.71 -21.47 -1.50
CA SER A 278 4.36 -20.91 -1.43
C SER A 278 3.78 -20.97 0.00
N ILE A 279 2.56 -20.46 0.17
CA ILE A 279 1.82 -20.62 1.44
C ILE A 279 1.49 -22.09 1.75
N PHE A 280 1.53 -22.98 0.75
CA PHE A 280 1.13 -24.39 0.89
C PHE A 280 2.30 -25.34 1.18
N ASP A 281 3.51 -25.01 0.73
CA ASP A 281 4.70 -25.88 0.76
C ASP A 281 5.97 -25.16 1.25
N GLY A 282 5.82 -23.94 1.76
CA GLY A 282 6.92 -23.06 2.10
C GLY A 282 7.82 -23.61 3.21
N ARG A 283 9.12 -23.37 3.05
CA ARG A 283 10.15 -23.69 4.05
C ARG A 283 10.66 -22.41 4.71
N VAL A 284 10.63 -22.38 6.03
CA VAL A 284 11.19 -21.30 6.84
C VAL A 284 12.72 -21.36 6.79
N THR A 285 13.36 -20.24 6.49
CA THR A 285 14.82 -20.09 6.46
C THR A 285 15.33 -19.44 7.76
N ASP A 286 16.64 -19.29 7.89
CA ASP A 286 17.29 -18.54 8.98
C ASP A 286 17.45 -17.03 8.67
N LYS A 287 17.13 -16.61 7.46
CA LYS A 287 17.25 -15.20 7.03
C LYS A 287 16.15 -14.35 7.67
N ILE A 288 16.57 -13.37 8.47
CA ILE A 288 15.67 -12.38 9.07
C ILE A 288 15.40 -11.23 8.09
N MET A 289 14.15 -10.80 8.02
CA MET A 289 13.69 -9.63 7.27
C MET A 289 12.86 -8.70 8.17
N HIS A 290 12.89 -7.41 7.84
CA HIS A 290 12.06 -6.39 8.47
C HIS A 290 10.81 -6.16 7.61
N VAL A 291 9.64 -6.28 8.20
CA VAL A 291 8.37 -6.10 7.49
C VAL A 291 8.07 -4.61 7.32
N LYS A 292 8.03 -4.13 6.07
CA LYS A 292 7.62 -2.75 5.76
C LYS A 292 6.09 -2.58 5.71
N LYS A 293 5.39 -3.58 5.17
CA LYS A 293 3.92 -3.62 5.04
C LYS A 293 3.45 -5.05 5.20
N ILE A 294 2.39 -5.25 5.99
CA ILE A 294 1.65 -6.52 6.06
C ILE A 294 0.62 -6.52 4.92
N LEU A 295 0.52 -7.65 4.22
CA LEU A 295 -0.48 -7.90 3.18
C LEU A 295 -1.44 -8.99 3.64
N SER A 296 -2.50 -9.23 2.88
CA SER A 296 -3.33 -10.42 3.05
C SER A 296 -2.44 -11.68 3.04
N PRO A 297 -2.62 -12.64 3.97
CA PRO A 297 -1.81 -13.85 4.04
C PRO A 297 -1.99 -14.79 2.85
N ILE A 298 -3.02 -14.58 2.02
CA ILE A 298 -3.25 -15.24 0.74
C ILE A 298 -3.60 -14.18 -0.29
N ASP A 299 -2.94 -14.18 -1.44
CA ASP A 299 -3.19 -13.19 -2.48
C ASP A 299 -4.33 -13.62 -3.43
N THR A 300 -4.81 -12.70 -4.27
CA THR A 300 -5.93 -13.00 -5.18
C THR A 300 -5.61 -14.11 -6.19
N THR A 301 -4.35 -14.30 -6.58
CA THR A 301 -3.93 -15.35 -7.51
C THR A 301 -3.98 -16.74 -6.90
N GLN A 302 -3.85 -16.81 -5.57
CA GLN A 302 -3.95 -18.03 -4.77
C GLN A 302 -5.38 -18.28 -4.25
N CYS A 303 -6.18 -17.22 -4.10
CA CYS A 303 -7.57 -17.30 -3.69
C CYS A 303 -8.50 -17.64 -4.87
N ASN A 304 -8.98 -18.88 -4.91
CA ASN A 304 -9.90 -19.34 -5.95
C ASN A 304 -11.35 -18.89 -5.71
N TYR A 305 -11.80 -18.89 -4.46
CA TYR A 305 -13.20 -18.63 -4.12
C TYR A 305 -13.34 -18.21 -2.66
N ILE A 306 -14.30 -17.32 -2.37
CA ILE A 306 -14.63 -16.88 -1.00
C ILE A 306 -16.07 -17.31 -0.71
N ARG A 307 -16.24 -18.28 0.17
CA ARG A 307 -17.56 -18.79 0.61
C ARG A 307 -17.86 -18.25 2.00
N CYS A 308 -19.08 -17.78 2.20
CA CYS A 308 -19.45 -17.10 3.44
C CYS A 308 -20.70 -17.73 4.05
N LEU A 309 -20.75 -17.72 5.38
CA LEU A 309 -21.90 -18.15 6.14
C LEU A 309 -22.62 -16.97 6.76
N GLY A 310 -23.93 -16.88 6.55
CA GLY A 310 -24.77 -15.96 7.32
C GLY A 310 -25.47 -16.64 8.48
N LEU A 311 -25.81 -15.85 9.51
CA LEU A 311 -26.57 -16.26 10.70
C LEU A 311 -25.97 -17.49 11.39
N ASN A 312 -24.64 -17.56 11.49
CA ASN A 312 -23.96 -18.72 12.06
C ASN A 312 -23.63 -18.57 13.56
N TYR A 313 -24.12 -17.54 14.24
CA TYR A 313 -23.98 -17.39 15.69
C TYR A 313 -25.35 -17.26 16.35
N THR A 314 -25.48 -17.89 17.52
CA THR A 314 -26.76 -17.95 18.23
C THR A 314 -27.25 -16.58 18.71
N ASP A 315 -26.35 -15.77 19.24
CA ASP A 315 -26.60 -14.40 19.67
C ASP A 315 -26.96 -13.48 18.50
N HIS A 316 -26.28 -13.61 17.35
CA HIS A 316 -26.56 -12.81 16.17
C HIS A 316 -27.95 -13.12 15.57
N ALA A 317 -28.35 -14.40 15.54
CA ALA A 317 -29.70 -14.78 15.11
C ALA A 317 -30.78 -14.21 16.03
N ASN A 318 -30.52 -14.20 17.35
CA ASN A 318 -31.42 -13.58 18.33
C ASN A 318 -31.52 -12.06 18.14
N GLU A 319 -30.40 -11.37 17.91
CA GLU A 319 -30.37 -9.92 17.61
C GLU A 319 -31.16 -9.57 16.34
N ALA A 320 -31.07 -10.42 15.32
CA ALA A 320 -31.82 -10.27 14.07
C ALA A 320 -33.32 -10.63 14.20
N ASN A 321 -33.78 -11.15 15.35
CA ASN A 321 -35.10 -11.76 15.54
C ASN A 321 -35.42 -12.87 14.50
N LEU A 322 -34.41 -13.66 14.13
CA LEU A 322 -34.54 -14.75 13.17
C LEU A 322 -34.40 -16.11 13.87
N SER A 323 -35.18 -17.11 13.42
CA SER A 323 -35.00 -18.48 13.87
C SER A 323 -33.65 -19.04 13.46
N LEU A 324 -33.01 -19.82 14.33
CA LEU A 324 -31.75 -20.48 13.99
C LEU A 324 -31.90 -21.33 12.71
N PRO A 325 -31.00 -21.16 11.73
CA PRO A 325 -31.09 -21.90 10.48
C PRO A 325 -30.87 -23.40 10.71
N LYS A 326 -31.65 -24.24 10.01
CA LYS A 326 -31.48 -25.71 10.04
C LYS A 326 -30.35 -26.21 9.13
N VAL A 327 -30.03 -25.42 8.11
CA VAL A 327 -28.95 -25.65 7.14
C VAL A 327 -28.15 -24.35 6.96
N PRO A 328 -26.84 -24.41 6.69
CA PRO A 328 -26.02 -23.21 6.47
C PRO A 328 -26.61 -22.30 5.39
N ILE A 329 -26.74 -21.01 5.69
CA ILE A 329 -27.09 -19.99 4.71
C ILE A 329 -25.80 -19.51 4.05
N LEU A 330 -25.73 -19.66 2.73
CA LEU A 330 -24.50 -19.47 1.97
C LEU A 330 -24.62 -18.31 0.99
N PHE A 331 -23.54 -17.56 0.88
CA PHE A 331 -23.30 -16.57 -0.17
C PHE A 331 -21.80 -16.53 -0.47
N THR A 332 -21.39 -15.69 -1.41
CA THR A 332 -20.01 -15.65 -1.90
C THR A 332 -19.57 -14.22 -2.10
N LYS A 333 -18.29 -13.93 -1.84
CA LYS A 333 -17.65 -12.69 -2.30
C LYS A 333 -16.77 -12.99 -3.52
N PRO A 334 -16.67 -12.09 -4.51
CA PRO A 334 -15.68 -12.24 -5.58
C PRO A 334 -14.27 -12.07 -5.00
N ARG A 335 -13.26 -12.62 -5.67
CA ARG A 335 -11.84 -12.43 -5.29
C ARG A 335 -11.38 -10.97 -5.26
N SER A 336 -12.08 -10.07 -5.99
CA SER A 336 -11.80 -8.63 -5.95
C SER A 336 -12.23 -7.96 -4.64
N ALA A 337 -13.07 -8.62 -3.84
CA ALA A 337 -13.40 -8.14 -2.50
C ALA A 337 -12.24 -8.32 -1.51
N LEU A 338 -11.28 -9.22 -1.79
CA LEU A 338 -10.15 -9.47 -0.90
C LEU A 338 -9.31 -8.21 -0.71
N ALA A 339 -9.00 -7.86 0.54
CA ALA A 339 -8.18 -6.69 0.87
C ALA A 339 -7.08 -7.03 1.89
N ASP A 340 -6.02 -6.22 1.83
CA ASP A 340 -4.93 -6.27 2.81
C ASP A 340 -5.35 -5.63 4.17
N PRO A 341 -4.58 -5.87 5.24
CA PRO A 341 -4.61 -5.03 6.43
C PRO A 341 -4.20 -3.57 6.14
N TYR A 342 -4.38 -2.70 7.13
CA TYR A 342 -3.87 -1.32 7.11
C TYR A 342 -2.38 -1.30 6.68
N PRO A 343 -1.96 -0.41 5.76
CA PRO A 343 -2.64 0.82 5.30
C PRO A 343 -3.67 0.65 4.17
N ALA A 344 -4.01 -0.57 3.74
CA ALA A 344 -5.13 -0.72 2.83
C ALA A 344 -6.45 -0.34 3.53
N THR A 345 -7.34 0.30 2.77
CA THR A 345 -8.58 0.88 3.26
C THR A 345 -9.77 0.01 2.91
N ILE A 346 -10.80 0.05 3.75
CA ILE A 346 -12.13 -0.42 3.38
C ILE A 346 -12.75 0.68 2.52
N ASN A 347 -12.79 0.48 1.21
CA ASN A 347 -13.37 1.45 0.29
C ASN A 347 -14.88 1.27 0.22
N ILE A 348 -15.62 2.34 0.53
CA ILE A 348 -17.08 2.39 0.42
C ILE A 348 -17.42 3.13 -0.87
N PRO A 349 -17.88 2.41 -1.91
CA PRO A 349 -18.21 3.02 -3.19
C PRO A 349 -19.46 3.88 -3.08
N LYS A 350 -19.62 4.83 -4.01
CA LYS A 350 -20.72 5.79 -4.01
C LYS A 350 -22.12 5.17 -3.88
N CYS A 351 -22.32 3.97 -4.41
CA CYS A 351 -23.60 3.24 -4.30
C CYS A 351 -23.90 2.68 -2.89
N ALA A 352 -22.94 2.73 -1.96
CA ALA A 352 -23.03 2.26 -0.58
C ALA A 352 -22.77 3.39 0.45
N GLN A 353 -22.65 4.64 0.01
CA GLN A 353 -22.52 5.84 0.86
C GLN A 353 -23.89 6.39 1.29
N ASP A 354 -24.77 5.51 1.77
CA ASP A 354 -26.17 5.79 2.12
C ASP A 354 -26.46 5.66 3.63
N ASP A 355 -25.40 5.76 4.44
CA ASP A 355 -25.43 5.54 5.89
C ASP A 355 -25.89 4.11 6.31
N THR A 356 -25.63 3.10 5.48
CA THR A 356 -25.95 1.70 5.82
C THR A 356 -24.79 0.71 5.70
N SER A 357 -23.57 1.18 5.44
CA SER A 357 -22.36 0.35 5.41
C SER A 357 -21.97 -0.15 6.80
N ASP A 358 -21.73 -1.45 6.93
CA ASP A 358 -21.65 -2.15 8.21
C ASP A 358 -20.44 -3.10 8.29
N TYR A 359 -20.07 -3.45 9.52
CA TYR A 359 -18.97 -4.34 9.86
C TYR A 359 -19.47 -5.71 10.35
N GLU A 360 -18.65 -6.73 10.14
CA GLU A 360 -18.92 -8.10 10.61
C GLU A 360 -17.60 -8.79 10.95
N SER A 361 -17.30 -8.92 12.24
CA SER A 361 -16.06 -9.54 12.76
C SER A 361 -16.09 -11.06 12.64
N GLU A 362 -15.23 -11.65 11.81
CA GLU A 362 -15.28 -13.09 11.53
C GLU A 362 -13.93 -13.79 11.69
N LEU A 363 -13.99 -15.05 12.16
CA LEU A 363 -12.92 -16.00 11.95
C LEU A 363 -12.93 -16.42 10.48
N CYS A 364 -11.78 -16.36 9.83
CA CYS A 364 -11.59 -16.79 8.45
C CYS A 364 -10.73 -18.05 8.41
N VAL A 365 -11.13 -19.02 7.60
CA VAL A 365 -10.42 -20.28 7.39
C VAL A 365 -9.90 -20.35 5.97
N VAL A 366 -8.62 -20.66 5.80
CA VAL A 366 -8.02 -20.92 4.48
C VAL A 366 -7.88 -22.43 4.29
N ILE A 367 -8.39 -22.97 3.19
CA ILE A 367 -8.28 -24.39 2.85
C ILE A 367 -6.90 -24.67 2.23
N GLY A 368 -6.17 -25.64 2.77
CA GLY A 368 -4.82 -26.01 2.33
C GLY A 368 -4.77 -27.21 1.40
N LYS A 369 -5.84 -28.00 1.35
CA LYS A 369 -5.90 -29.23 0.55
C LYS A 369 -7.20 -29.29 -0.23
N THR A 370 -7.11 -29.66 -1.51
CA THR A 370 -8.30 -29.90 -2.33
C THR A 370 -9.02 -31.17 -1.88
N GLY A 371 -10.35 -31.10 -1.72
CA GLY A 371 -11.17 -32.25 -1.33
C GLY A 371 -12.63 -32.12 -1.75
N ARG A 372 -13.35 -33.25 -1.77
CA ARG A 372 -14.78 -33.35 -2.05
C ARG A 372 -15.37 -34.38 -1.09
N ASP A 373 -16.62 -34.15 -0.66
CA ASP A 373 -17.34 -35.02 0.28
C ASP A 373 -16.53 -35.32 1.55
N ILE A 374 -15.87 -34.29 2.09
CA ILE A 374 -14.97 -34.36 3.23
C ILE A 374 -15.78 -34.73 4.48
N PRO A 375 -15.48 -35.84 5.16
CA PRO A 375 -16.14 -36.18 6.43
C PRO A 375 -15.78 -35.17 7.52
N GLU A 376 -16.74 -34.82 8.38
CA GLU A 376 -16.55 -33.86 9.49
C GLU A 376 -15.33 -34.20 10.37
N ALA A 377 -15.08 -35.49 10.63
CA ALA A 377 -13.96 -35.96 11.43
C ALA A 377 -12.57 -35.65 10.82
N LYS A 378 -12.51 -35.44 9.51
CA LYS A 378 -11.26 -35.12 8.77
C LYS A 378 -11.18 -33.65 8.36
N ALA A 379 -12.20 -32.85 8.67
CA ALA A 379 -12.34 -31.50 8.13
C ALA A 379 -11.13 -30.59 8.44
N LEU A 380 -10.57 -30.66 9.66
CA LEU A 380 -9.43 -29.82 10.03
C LEU A 380 -8.13 -30.21 9.33
N ASP A 381 -8.00 -31.44 8.84
CA ASP A 381 -6.83 -31.89 8.06
C ASP A 381 -6.73 -31.18 6.70
N TYR A 382 -7.81 -30.51 6.27
CA TYR A 382 -7.88 -29.74 5.03
C TYR A 382 -7.63 -28.25 5.25
N VAL A 383 -7.46 -27.79 6.49
CA VAL A 383 -7.23 -26.38 6.83
C VAL A 383 -5.75 -26.04 6.71
N LEU A 384 -5.42 -24.98 5.96
CA LEU A 384 -4.09 -24.40 5.93
C LEU A 384 -3.82 -23.58 7.20
N GLY A 385 -4.80 -22.79 7.59
CA GLY A 385 -4.76 -21.97 8.80
C GLY A 385 -5.95 -21.06 8.97
N TYR A 386 -5.85 -20.24 10.02
CA TYR A 386 -6.88 -19.32 10.49
C TYR A 386 -6.38 -17.88 10.48
N THR A 387 -7.24 -16.95 10.13
CA THR A 387 -6.95 -15.50 10.16
C THR A 387 -8.21 -14.73 10.60
N ALA A 388 -8.09 -13.44 10.91
CA ALA A 388 -9.26 -12.58 11.11
C ALA A 388 -9.76 -12.01 9.78
N SER A 389 -11.05 -11.65 9.73
CA SER A 389 -11.72 -11.03 8.58
C SER A 389 -12.78 -10.04 9.03
N ASN A 390 -13.05 -9.03 8.20
CA ASN A 390 -14.24 -8.18 8.31
C ASN A 390 -15.15 -8.38 7.07
N ASP A 391 -16.34 -8.96 7.22
CA ASP A 391 -17.30 -9.12 6.12
C ASP A 391 -18.12 -7.83 5.90
N VAL A 392 -17.47 -6.83 5.32
CA VAL A 392 -18.06 -5.50 5.09
C VAL A 392 -19.30 -5.62 4.21
N SER A 393 -20.38 -4.96 4.64
CA SER A 393 -21.72 -5.16 4.10
C SER A 393 -22.43 -3.85 3.81
N ALA A 394 -22.91 -3.65 2.57
CA ALA A 394 -23.78 -2.54 2.21
C ALA A 394 -25.26 -2.91 2.46
N ARG A 395 -25.82 -2.53 3.61
CA ARG A 395 -27.10 -3.11 4.08
C ARG A 395 -28.31 -2.70 3.26
N ALA A 396 -28.38 -1.48 2.73
CA ALA A 396 -29.50 -1.10 1.85
C ALA A 396 -29.56 -2.00 0.60
N LEU A 397 -28.41 -2.26 -0.03
CA LEU A 397 -28.30 -3.19 -1.15
C LEU A 397 -28.66 -4.62 -0.72
N GLN A 398 -28.24 -5.03 0.48
CA GLN A 398 -28.53 -6.36 1.00
C GLN A 398 -30.03 -6.58 1.22
N MET A 399 -30.74 -5.57 1.74
CA MET A 399 -32.18 -5.66 2.03
C MET A 399 -33.04 -5.46 0.79
N ALA A 400 -32.49 -4.95 -0.31
CA ALA A 400 -33.20 -4.79 -1.57
C ALA A 400 -33.43 -6.11 -2.32
N THR A 401 -32.73 -7.20 -1.97
CA THR A 401 -32.82 -8.48 -2.66
C THR A 401 -32.64 -9.65 -1.69
N ALA A 402 -33.11 -10.84 -2.08
CA ALA A 402 -32.89 -12.06 -1.30
C ALA A 402 -31.44 -12.58 -1.38
N GLN A 403 -30.62 -12.08 -2.32
CA GLN A 403 -29.26 -12.56 -2.57
C GLN A 403 -28.22 -11.58 -2.01
N TRP A 404 -27.33 -12.04 -1.12
CA TRP A 404 -26.41 -11.15 -0.40
C TRP A 404 -25.06 -10.92 -1.09
N SER A 405 -24.70 -11.74 -2.09
CA SER A 405 -23.38 -11.71 -2.72
C SER A 405 -23.01 -10.36 -3.34
N PHE A 406 -23.97 -9.59 -3.87
CA PHE A 406 -23.68 -8.27 -4.43
C PHE A 406 -23.39 -7.23 -3.35
N SER A 407 -24.29 -7.09 -2.37
CA SER A 407 -24.13 -6.15 -1.24
C SER A 407 -22.90 -6.41 -0.38
N LYS A 408 -22.42 -7.65 -0.40
CA LYS A 408 -21.21 -8.09 0.31
C LYS A 408 -20.09 -8.38 -0.68
N GLY A 409 -20.14 -7.95 -1.94
CA GLY A 409 -19.16 -8.32 -2.96
C GLY A 409 -18.44 -7.14 -3.57
N LEU A 410 -18.49 -5.98 -2.92
CA LEU A 410 -17.82 -4.76 -3.39
C LEU A 410 -16.30 -4.92 -3.27
N ASP A 411 -15.55 -4.22 -4.11
CA ASP A 411 -14.10 -4.32 -4.12
C ASP A 411 -13.51 -3.88 -2.76
N GLY A 412 -12.57 -4.66 -2.24
CA GLY A 412 -11.98 -4.45 -0.91
C GLY A 412 -12.90 -4.69 0.30
N SER A 413 -14.11 -5.23 0.12
CA SER A 413 -15.06 -5.51 1.23
C SER A 413 -14.77 -6.78 2.07
N CYS A 414 -13.64 -7.46 1.84
CA CYS A 414 -13.16 -8.63 2.57
C CYS A 414 -11.70 -8.45 3.00
N PRO A 415 -11.35 -7.48 3.86
CA PRO A 415 -10.01 -7.47 4.42
C PRO A 415 -9.80 -8.71 5.30
N ILE A 416 -8.62 -9.34 5.17
CA ILE A 416 -8.20 -10.46 6.01
C ILE A 416 -6.77 -10.27 6.52
N GLY A 417 -6.47 -10.81 7.70
CA GLY A 417 -5.13 -10.76 8.30
C GLY A 417 -5.17 -10.81 9.82
N PRO A 418 -4.10 -10.35 10.52
CA PRO A 418 -2.83 -9.88 9.97
C PRO A 418 -1.87 -11.02 9.61
N VAL A 419 -2.16 -12.25 10.06
CA VAL A 419 -1.33 -13.45 9.85
C VAL A 419 -2.21 -14.68 9.63
N LEU A 420 -1.65 -15.71 9.00
CA LEU A 420 -2.27 -17.03 8.92
C LEU A 420 -1.67 -17.96 9.99
N VAL A 421 -2.51 -18.39 10.93
CA VAL A 421 -2.09 -19.25 12.05
C VAL A 421 -2.35 -20.71 11.72
N SER A 422 -1.30 -21.53 11.83
CA SER A 422 -1.36 -22.97 11.54
C SER A 422 -2.28 -23.73 12.51
N PRO A 423 -2.95 -24.80 12.06
CA PRO A 423 -3.68 -25.73 12.93
C PRO A 423 -2.80 -26.44 13.99
N SER A 424 -1.48 -26.42 13.83
CA SER A 424 -0.55 -26.90 14.87
C SER A 424 -0.48 -25.97 16.09
N VAL A 425 -0.89 -24.71 15.94
CA VAL A 425 -0.95 -23.71 17.01
C VAL A 425 -2.38 -23.57 17.53
N ILE A 426 -3.36 -23.44 16.63
CA ILE A 426 -4.79 -23.42 16.98
C ILE A 426 -5.37 -24.80 16.65
N THR A 427 -5.37 -25.70 17.64
CA THR A 427 -5.83 -27.09 17.47
C THR A 427 -7.35 -27.23 17.53
N ASP A 428 -8.02 -26.32 18.24
CA ASP A 428 -9.49 -26.24 18.28
C ASP A 428 -9.96 -24.82 17.91
N PRO A 429 -10.48 -24.60 16.69
CA PRO A 429 -10.93 -23.28 16.26
C PRO A 429 -12.24 -22.83 16.93
N GLN A 430 -12.89 -23.67 17.77
CA GLN A 430 -14.08 -23.27 18.53
C GLN A 430 -13.75 -22.68 19.91
N THR A 431 -12.48 -22.50 20.26
CA THR A 431 -12.09 -21.96 21.57
C THR A 431 -11.70 -20.48 21.57
N LEU A 432 -11.87 -19.79 20.44
CA LEU A 432 -11.36 -18.43 20.24
C LEU A 432 -12.43 -17.37 20.56
N ARG A 433 -12.03 -16.35 21.33
CA ARG A 433 -12.79 -15.10 21.45
C ARG A 433 -12.58 -14.21 20.22
N ILE A 434 -13.64 -13.54 19.78
CA ILE A 434 -13.65 -12.60 18.65
C ILE A 434 -14.21 -11.26 19.12
N ARG A 435 -13.51 -10.16 18.83
CA ARG A 435 -13.98 -8.80 19.14
C ARG A 435 -13.95 -7.92 17.91
N GLY A 436 -15.00 -7.12 17.74
CA GLY A 436 -15.07 -6.02 16.78
C GLY A 436 -14.97 -4.70 17.51
N ILE A 437 -14.06 -3.83 17.07
CA ILE A 437 -13.76 -2.56 17.73
C ILE A 437 -13.88 -1.45 16.69
N HIS A 438 -14.83 -0.53 16.91
CA HIS A 438 -15.06 0.62 16.04
C HIS A 438 -14.60 1.89 16.78
N ASN A 439 -13.63 2.62 16.22
CA ASN A 439 -13.05 3.83 16.82
C ASN A 439 -12.71 3.67 18.32
N GLY A 440 -12.05 2.55 18.68
CA GLY A 440 -11.66 2.22 20.05
C GLY A 440 -12.79 1.68 20.95
N THR A 441 -14.04 1.63 20.48
CA THR A 441 -15.17 1.08 21.23
C THR A 441 -15.45 -0.35 20.81
N VAL A 442 -15.48 -1.29 21.77
CA VAL A 442 -15.90 -2.67 21.51
C VAL A 442 -17.39 -2.69 21.16
N VAL A 443 -17.70 -3.10 19.93
CA VAL A 443 -19.06 -3.17 19.39
C VAL A 443 -19.54 -4.61 19.22
N GLN A 444 -18.61 -5.56 19.04
CA GLN A 444 -18.87 -7.00 19.03
C GLN A 444 -17.92 -7.69 20.02
N ASP A 445 -18.43 -8.65 20.78
CA ASP A 445 -17.65 -9.45 21.74
C ASP A 445 -18.28 -10.85 21.85
N GLY A 446 -17.80 -11.75 20.99
CA GLY A 446 -18.36 -13.09 20.83
C GLY A 446 -17.30 -14.17 20.99
N HIS A 447 -17.73 -15.42 20.79
CA HIS A 447 -16.85 -16.57 20.92
C HIS A 447 -17.22 -17.66 19.92
N THR A 448 -16.22 -18.22 19.26
CA THR A 448 -16.38 -19.25 18.21
C THR A 448 -17.10 -20.53 18.65
N LYS A 449 -17.23 -20.79 19.96
CA LYS A 449 -18.01 -21.92 20.50
C LYS A 449 -19.50 -21.74 20.28
N ASP A 450 -19.95 -20.50 20.11
CA ASP A 450 -21.35 -20.12 19.96
C ASP A 450 -21.81 -20.21 18.49
N MET A 451 -20.93 -20.71 17.60
CA MET A 451 -21.27 -21.02 16.22
C MET A 451 -22.33 -22.13 16.14
N VAL A 452 -23.40 -21.90 15.38
CA VAL A 452 -24.47 -22.88 15.12
C VAL A 452 -23.93 -24.07 14.32
N PHE A 453 -23.09 -23.79 13.32
CA PHE A 453 -22.35 -24.76 12.53
C PHE A 453 -20.85 -24.59 12.80
N SER A 454 -20.24 -25.56 13.47
CA SER A 454 -18.79 -25.58 13.74
C SER A 454 -17.98 -25.59 12.45
N ILE A 455 -16.71 -25.15 12.48
CA ILE A 455 -15.83 -25.16 11.30
C ILE A 455 -15.78 -26.53 10.62
N LYS A 456 -15.72 -27.62 11.40
CA LYS A 456 -15.73 -28.98 10.86
C LYS A 456 -17.01 -29.28 10.06
N LYS A 457 -18.16 -28.89 10.61
CA LYS A 457 -19.47 -29.07 9.96
C LYS A 457 -19.61 -28.22 8.72
N GLN A 458 -19.09 -26.98 8.73
CA GLN A 458 -19.07 -26.10 7.57
C GLN A 458 -18.26 -26.70 6.42
N ILE A 459 -17.02 -27.12 6.67
CA ILE A 459 -16.15 -27.74 5.64
C ILE A 459 -16.81 -29.00 5.08
N SER A 460 -17.34 -29.86 5.97
CA SER A 460 -18.01 -31.08 5.54
C SER A 460 -19.21 -30.76 4.64
N TYR A 461 -20.11 -29.89 5.08
CA TYR A 461 -21.29 -29.47 4.33
C TYR A 461 -20.94 -28.84 2.98
N LEU A 462 -20.01 -27.88 2.97
CA LEU A 462 -19.60 -27.15 1.76
C LEU A 462 -18.94 -28.06 0.72
N SER A 463 -18.34 -29.17 1.15
CA SER A 463 -17.70 -30.13 0.26
C SER A 463 -18.67 -31.19 -0.29
N GLN A 464 -19.92 -31.24 0.17
CA GLN A 464 -20.89 -32.23 -0.31
C GLN A 464 -21.23 -31.99 -1.77
N GLY A 465 -20.92 -32.96 -2.63
CA GLY A 465 -21.17 -32.87 -4.06
C GLY A 465 -20.33 -31.80 -4.80
N THR A 466 -19.53 -30.98 -4.11
CA THR A 466 -18.71 -29.92 -4.70
C THR A 466 -17.27 -29.97 -4.20
N THR A 467 -16.31 -29.76 -5.10
CA THR A 467 -14.89 -29.69 -4.72
C THR A 467 -14.63 -28.40 -3.95
N LEU A 468 -13.98 -28.53 -2.79
CA LEU A 468 -13.40 -27.45 -2.03
C LEU A 468 -11.89 -27.40 -2.37
N GLU A 469 -11.48 -26.40 -3.13
CA GLU A 469 -10.10 -26.29 -3.63
C GLU A 469 -9.17 -25.69 -2.57
N ALA A 470 -7.90 -26.09 -2.59
CA ALA A 470 -6.86 -25.37 -1.86
C ALA A 470 -6.86 -23.88 -2.27
N GLY A 471 -6.68 -22.99 -1.30
CA GLY A 471 -6.83 -21.55 -1.47
C GLY A 471 -8.26 -21.03 -1.35
N THR A 472 -9.27 -21.90 -1.18
CA THR A 472 -10.63 -21.44 -0.85
C THR A 472 -10.64 -20.79 0.54
N ILE A 473 -11.27 -19.62 0.63
CA ILE A 473 -11.50 -18.91 1.89
C ILE A 473 -12.93 -19.19 2.38
N LEU A 474 -13.07 -19.49 3.67
CA LEU A 474 -14.34 -19.59 4.36
C LEU A 474 -14.49 -18.46 5.38
N LEU A 475 -15.48 -17.60 5.18
CA LEU A 475 -15.98 -16.65 6.18
C LEU A 475 -17.07 -17.34 7.00
N THR A 476 -16.86 -17.41 8.31
CA THR A 476 -17.51 -18.39 9.19
C THR A 476 -18.73 -17.83 9.93
N GLY A 477 -19.09 -16.58 9.65
CA GLY A 477 -20.15 -15.84 10.31
C GLY A 477 -19.61 -14.90 11.40
N THR A 478 -20.48 -13.97 11.77
CA THR A 478 -20.22 -12.89 12.73
C THR A 478 -21.07 -13.07 14.01
N PRO A 479 -20.54 -12.74 15.20
CA PRO A 479 -21.33 -12.69 16.44
C PRO A 479 -22.26 -11.47 16.48
N ALA A 480 -23.09 -11.36 17.53
CA ALA A 480 -23.98 -10.21 17.69
C ALA A 480 -23.22 -8.87 17.83
N GLY A 481 -23.95 -7.78 17.63
CA GLY A 481 -23.45 -6.41 17.79
C GLY A 481 -23.09 -5.71 16.49
N ILE A 482 -23.54 -6.24 15.34
CA ILE A 482 -23.38 -5.57 14.05
C ILE A 482 -24.05 -4.18 14.07
N GLY A 483 -23.49 -3.22 13.37
CA GLY A 483 -23.92 -1.82 13.44
C GLY A 483 -25.37 -1.60 13.00
N TYR A 484 -25.87 -2.37 12.04
CA TYR A 484 -27.21 -2.21 11.47
C TYR A 484 -28.37 -2.50 12.44
N PHE A 485 -28.19 -3.42 13.39
CA PHE A 485 -29.22 -3.79 14.37
C PHE A 485 -29.13 -3.01 15.68
N ARG A 486 -28.10 -2.18 15.86
CA ARG A 486 -27.98 -1.33 17.03
C ARG A 486 -29.01 -0.19 17.01
N ASN A 487 -29.36 0.29 18.20
CA ASN A 487 -30.19 1.47 18.39
C ASN A 487 -29.49 2.44 19.36
N PRO A 488 -28.92 3.57 18.88
CA PRO A 488 -28.86 4.00 17.48
C PRO A 488 -27.95 3.09 16.64
N ARG A 489 -28.16 3.10 15.31
CA ARG A 489 -27.28 2.37 14.38
C ARG A 489 -25.85 2.87 14.46
N VAL A 490 -24.90 1.96 14.32
CA VAL A 490 -23.49 2.28 14.08
C VAL A 490 -23.21 1.99 12.62
N VAL A 491 -22.48 2.88 11.95
CA VAL A 491 -22.24 2.83 10.51
C VAL A 491 -20.76 3.10 10.27
N LEU A 492 -20.16 2.42 9.31
CA LEU A 492 -18.82 2.71 8.84
C LEU A 492 -18.84 4.01 8.02
N ARG A 493 -18.27 5.09 8.57
CA ARG A 493 -18.14 6.40 7.91
C ARG A 493 -16.72 6.65 7.42
N ASP A 494 -16.55 7.57 6.48
CA ASP A 494 -15.22 7.97 6.00
C ASP A 494 -14.30 8.38 7.17
N GLY A 495 -13.09 7.81 7.19
CA GLY A 495 -12.11 8.04 8.24
C GLY A 495 -12.24 7.18 9.49
N ASP A 496 -13.33 6.41 9.64
CA ASP A 496 -13.47 5.48 10.76
C ASP A 496 -12.40 4.38 10.74
N GLU A 497 -12.03 3.90 11.92
CA GLU A 497 -11.22 2.72 12.10
C GLU A 497 -12.08 1.55 12.58
N PHE A 498 -11.86 0.38 11.98
CA PHE A 498 -12.42 -0.87 12.46
C PHE A 498 -11.33 -1.92 12.64
N LEU A 499 -11.39 -2.62 13.77
CA LEU A 499 -10.44 -3.65 14.15
C LEU A 499 -11.18 -4.94 14.51
N VAL A 500 -10.74 -6.06 13.94
CA VAL A 500 -11.18 -7.41 14.29
C VAL A 500 -10.06 -8.10 15.07
N GLU A 501 -10.29 -8.36 16.34
CA GLU A 501 -9.33 -9.03 17.20
C GLU A 501 -9.78 -10.48 17.44
N ILE A 502 -8.88 -11.43 17.17
CA ILE A 502 -9.12 -12.84 17.46
C ILE A 502 -8.00 -13.37 18.34
N GLU A 503 -8.40 -13.99 19.45
CA GLU A 503 -7.47 -14.63 20.38
C GLU A 503 -6.56 -15.64 19.65
N GLY A 504 -5.26 -15.58 19.91
CA GLY A 504 -4.26 -16.45 19.27
C GLY A 504 -3.91 -16.11 17.82
N ILE A 505 -4.56 -15.11 17.20
CA ILE A 505 -4.27 -14.64 15.83
C ILE A 505 -3.73 -13.20 15.85
N GLY A 506 -4.36 -12.30 16.59
CA GLY A 506 -4.02 -10.87 16.61
C GLY A 506 -5.13 -10.00 16.05
N SER A 507 -4.79 -8.78 15.63
CA SER A 507 -5.73 -7.75 15.22
C SER A 507 -5.65 -7.44 13.73
N LEU A 508 -6.73 -7.63 12.98
CA LEU A 508 -6.87 -7.04 11.65
C LEU A 508 -7.37 -5.61 11.80
N VAL A 509 -6.60 -4.63 11.33
CA VAL A 509 -6.95 -3.21 11.41
C VAL A 509 -7.16 -2.66 10.00
N ASN A 510 -8.22 -1.88 9.80
CA ASN A 510 -8.44 -1.13 8.57
C ASN A 510 -9.06 0.25 8.88
N LYS A 511 -8.78 1.23 8.02
CA LYS A 511 -9.50 2.51 8.00
C LYS A 511 -10.49 2.54 6.84
N VAL A 512 -11.63 3.18 7.04
CA VAL A 512 -12.69 3.34 6.06
C VAL A 512 -12.40 4.55 5.18
N ARG A 513 -12.62 4.40 3.87
CA ARG A 513 -12.56 5.50 2.89
C ARG A 513 -13.77 5.51 2.00
N TYR A 514 -14.38 6.68 1.83
CA TYR A 514 -15.41 6.89 0.81
C TYR A 514 -14.74 7.24 -0.52
N GLU A 515 -15.22 6.63 -1.61
CA GLU A 515 -14.79 6.92 -2.99
C GLU A 515 -15.32 8.23 -3.57
#